data_AF-A0AAV3RAQ8-F1
#
_entry.id   AF-A0AAV3RAQ8-F1
#
_cell.length_a   1.000
_cell.length_b   1.000
_cell.length_c   1.000
_cell.angle_alpha   90.00
_cell.angle_beta   90.00
_cell.angle_gamma   90.00
#
_symmetry.space_group_name_H-M   'P 1'
#
loop_
_entity.id
_entity.type
_entity.pdbx_description
1 polymer ?
#
loop_
_entity_poly.entity_id
_entity_poly.type
_entity_poly.pdbx_seq_one_letter_code
_entity_poly.pdbx_strand_id
1 'polypeptide(L)'
;MTLDDYYNKLTGLFDELSRLKPPHSCSCGKCTCGVVARYENDREAERLHQFFVGIDDDLYGVVCSNLLSRLPMPSLDEAYNTFLQDENSKSIAHKKDEPDSFHAFAISSDRPLSSRGGRSGGRENQGVPETTHYPLPLLAVVMGPHLK
;
A
#
# COMPACT_ATOMS: atom_id res chain seq x y z
N MET A 1 -14.89 -16.39 2.93
CA MET A 1 -14.43 -16.29 4.33
C MET A 1 -14.03 -14.83 4.53
N THR A 2 -14.30 -14.20 5.68
CA THR A 2 -13.85 -12.82 5.90
C THR A 2 -12.34 -12.78 6.07
N LEU A 3 -11.71 -11.62 5.85
CA LEU A 3 -10.28 -11.42 6.07
C LEU A 3 -9.90 -11.77 7.52
N ASP A 4 -10.68 -11.28 8.49
CA ASP A 4 -10.48 -11.53 9.92
C ASP A 4 -10.56 -13.03 10.26
N ASP A 5 -11.61 -13.72 9.77
CA ASP A 5 -11.76 -15.15 10.01
C ASP A 5 -10.57 -15.93 9.43
N TYR A 6 -10.14 -15.56 8.23
CA TYR A 6 -9.01 -16.21 7.55
C TYR A 6 -7.70 -15.99 8.30
N TYR A 7 -7.40 -14.76 8.68
CA TYR A 7 -6.21 -14.41 9.46
C TYR A 7 -6.17 -15.18 10.78
N ASN A 8 -7.27 -15.18 11.54
CA ASN A 8 -7.37 -15.90 12.82
C ASN A 8 -7.17 -17.41 12.67
N LYS A 9 -7.75 -18.01 11.62
CA LYS A 9 -7.57 -19.43 11.33
C LYS A 9 -6.12 -19.73 10.99
N LEU A 10 -5.49 -18.90 10.15
CA LEU A 10 -4.12 -19.09 9.71
C LEU A 10 -3.12 -18.92 10.86
N THR A 11 -3.27 -17.89 11.69
CA THR A 11 -2.42 -17.68 12.88
C THR A 11 -2.56 -18.82 13.88
N GLY A 12 -3.78 -19.32 14.12
CA GLY A 12 -4.00 -20.50 14.95
C GLY A 12 -3.25 -21.75 14.45
N LEU A 13 -3.20 -21.96 13.12
CA LEU A 13 -2.41 -23.04 12.53
C LEU A 13 -0.90 -22.83 12.72
N PHE A 14 -0.41 -21.59 12.60
CA PHE A 14 1.00 -21.29 12.86
C PHE A 14 1.40 -21.49 14.32
N ASP A 15 0.51 -21.19 15.26
CA ASP A 15 0.74 -21.42 16.68
C ASP A 15 0.78 -22.90 17.00
N GLU A 16 -0.16 -23.68 16.46
CA GLU A 16 -0.14 -25.14 16.61
C GLU A 16 1.10 -25.76 15.99
N LEU A 17 1.52 -25.31 14.80
CA LEU A 17 2.75 -25.76 14.17
C LEU A 17 3.99 -25.42 15.02
N SER A 18 4.00 -24.23 15.62
CA SER A 18 5.10 -23.80 16.51
C SER A 18 5.18 -24.65 17.78
N ARG A 19 4.03 -25.09 18.30
CA ARG A 19 3.95 -26.02 19.44
C ARG A 19 4.46 -27.41 19.08
N LEU A 20 4.11 -27.91 17.88
CA LEU A 20 4.53 -29.23 17.42
C LEU A 20 6.01 -29.27 17.03
N LYS A 21 6.51 -28.19 16.43
CA LYS A 21 7.88 -28.06 15.94
C LYS A 21 8.50 -26.75 16.42
N PRO A 22 8.96 -26.70 17.69
CA PRO A 22 9.65 -25.55 18.21
C PRO A 22 11.00 -25.36 17.50
N PRO A 23 11.49 -24.10 17.37
CA PRO A 23 12.79 -23.83 16.78
C PRO A 23 13.90 -24.52 17.57
N HIS A 24 14.80 -25.20 16.86
CA HIS A 24 15.97 -25.81 17.48
C HIS A 24 17.00 -24.72 17.80
N SER A 25 17.49 -24.69 19.04
CA SER A 25 18.58 -23.80 19.44
C SER A 25 19.93 -24.53 19.43
N CYS A 26 21.03 -23.80 19.27
CA CYS A 26 22.35 -24.41 19.40
C CYS A 26 22.56 -24.87 20.84
N SER A 27 22.77 -26.17 21.04
CA SER A 27 23.15 -26.73 22.35
C SER A 27 24.53 -26.29 22.83
N CYS A 28 25.34 -25.71 21.93
CA CYS A 28 26.71 -25.30 22.19
C CYS A 28 26.85 -24.09 23.14
N GLY A 29 25.78 -23.31 23.35
CA GLY A 29 25.75 -22.14 24.24
C GLY A 29 26.68 -20.96 23.86
N LYS A 30 27.47 -21.11 22.80
CA LYS A 30 28.52 -20.16 22.37
C LYS A 30 28.41 -19.76 20.89
N CYS A 31 27.32 -20.11 20.21
CA CYS A 31 27.17 -19.73 18.80
C CYS A 31 26.94 -18.22 18.67
N THR A 32 27.87 -17.53 18.00
CA THR A 32 27.70 -16.13 17.58
C THR A 32 27.13 -16.01 16.17
N CYS A 33 26.79 -17.16 15.56
CA CYS A 33 26.31 -17.29 14.19
C CYS A 33 24.94 -16.66 13.92
N GLY A 34 24.15 -16.36 14.97
CA GLY A 34 22.81 -15.77 14.84
C GLY A 34 21.78 -16.69 14.16
N VAL A 35 22.01 -18.02 14.15
CA VAL A 35 21.15 -18.98 13.43
C VAL A 35 19.71 -18.94 13.91
N VAL A 36 19.46 -18.76 15.20
CA VAL A 36 18.09 -18.70 15.76
C VAL A 36 17.34 -17.49 15.19
N ALA A 37 17.95 -16.30 15.21
CA ALA A 37 17.32 -15.09 14.68
C ALA A 37 17.08 -15.16 13.16
N ARG A 38 18.00 -15.75 12.40
CA ARG A 38 17.79 -15.98 10.96
C ARG A 38 16.63 -16.94 10.71
N TYR A 39 16.58 -18.02 11.48
CA TYR A 39 15.50 -19.00 11.40
C TYR A 39 14.13 -18.40 11.75
N GLU A 40 14.06 -17.52 12.77
CA GLU A 40 12.82 -16.81 13.10
C GLU A 40 12.39 -15.87 11.97
N ASN A 41 13.32 -15.13 11.39
CA ASN A 41 13.03 -14.26 10.24
C ASN A 41 12.55 -15.06 9.02
N ASP A 42 13.18 -16.21 8.72
CA ASP A 42 12.74 -17.11 7.64
C ASP A 42 11.31 -17.62 7.89
N ARG A 43 10.96 -17.93 9.15
CA ARG A 43 9.60 -18.34 9.53
C ARG A 43 8.59 -17.22 9.39
N GLU A 44 8.94 -15.99 9.75
CA GLU A 44 8.06 -14.83 9.56
C GLU A 44 7.81 -14.57 8.07
N ALA A 45 8.86 -14.65 7.25
CA ALA A 45 8.74 -14.53 5.80
C ALA A 45 7.85 -15.63 5.19
N GLU A 46 7.99 -16.87 5.65
CA GLU A 46 7.16 -17.99 5.19
C GLU A 46 5.68 -17.84 5.62
N ARG A 47 5.43 -17.35 6.85
CA ARG A 47 4.07 -17.05 7.32
C ARG A 47 3.39 -16.00 6.46
N LEU A 48 4.10 -14.92 6.14
CA LEU A 48 3.61 -13.87 5.27
C LEU A 48 3.33 -14.36 3.85
N HIS A 49 4.24 -15.15 3.28
CA HIS A 49 4.04 -15.75 1.97
C HIS A 49 2.79 -16.63 1.95
N GLN A 50 2.63 -17.50 2.94
CA GLN A 50 1.46 -18.36 3.07
C GLN A 50 0.16 -17.56 3.22
N PHE A 51 0.22 -16.42 3.91
CA PHE A 51 -0.90 -15.50 4.02
C PHE A 51 -1.34 -15.00 2.63
N PHE A 52 -0.41 -14.48 1.81
CA PHE A 52 -0.72 -14.00 0.46
C PHE A 52 -1.25 -15.09 -0.46
N VAL A 53 -0.77 -16.33 -0.36
CA VAL A 53 -1.24 -17.46 -1.19
C VAL A 53 -2.71 -17.80 -0.92
N GLY A 54 -3.19 -17.66 0.32
CA GLY A 54 -4.58 -17.99 0.66
C GLY A 54 -5.53 -16.80 0.65
N ILE A 55 -5.05 -15.60 0.32
CA ILE A 55 -5.90 -14.43 0.11
C ILE A 55 -6.57 -14.52 -1.27
N ASP A 56 -7.80 -14.00 -1.34
CA ASP A 56 -8.55 -13.88 -2.59
C ASP A 56 -7.96 -12.77 -3.49
N ASP A 57 -7.31 -13.17 -4.58
CA ASP A 57 -6.63 -12.25 -5.50
C ASP A 57 -7.61 -11.31 -6.22
N ASP A 58 -8.85 -11.74 -6.46
CA ASP A 58 -9.86 -10.90 -7.13
C ASP A 58 -10.29 -9.72 -6.25
N LEU A 59 -10.34 -9.91 -4.92
CA LEU A 59 -10.75 -8.88 -3.95
C LEU A 59 -9.59 -7.99 -3.51
N TYR A 60 -8.39 -8.57 -3.38
CA TYR A 60 -7.27 -7.95 -2.68
C TYR A 60 -5.99 -7.81 -3.52
N GLY A 61 -6.01 -8.22 -4.80
CA GLY A 61 -4.82 -8.24 -5.67
C GLY A 61 -4.07 -6.91 -5.78
N VAL A 62 -4.78 -5.77 -5.73
CA VAL A 62 -4.15 -4.43 -5.72
C VAL A 62 -3.31 -4.21 -4.46
N VAL A 63 -3.84 -4.57 -3.29
CA VAL A 63 -3.15 -4.43 -2.01
C VAL A 63 -1.98 -5.41 -1.91
N CYS A 64 -2.17 -6.65 -2.39
CA CYS A 64 -1.10 -7.63 -2.53
C CYS A 64 0.05 -7.10 -3.39
N SER A 65 -0.25 -6.57 -4.59
CA SER A 65 0.75 -6.00 -5.50
C SER A 65 1.51 -4.83 -4.85
N ASN A 66 0.82 -3.96 -4.11
CA ASN A 66 1.46 -2.89 -3.37
C ASN A 66 2.40 -3.41 -2.28
N LEU A 67 1.95 -4.36 -1.46
CA LEU A 67 2.75 -4.95 -0.39
C LEU A 67 3.99 -5.68 -0.93
N LEU A 68 3.86 -6.42 -2.03
CA LEU A 68 4.97 -7.12 -2.70
C LEU A 68 6.00 -6.17 -3.32
N SER A 69 5.62 -4.91 -3.59
CA SER A 69 6.51 -3.89 -4.15
C SER A 69 7.28 -3.12 -3.07
N ARG A 70 7.05 -3.37 -1.78
CA ARG A 70 7.71 -2.68 -0.66
C ARG A 70 9.06 -3.33 -0.31
N LEU A 71 10.01 -2.49 0.08
CA LEU A 71 11.31 -2.89 0.65
C LEU A 71 11.57 -2.07 1.93
N PRO A 72 11.81 -2.69 3.10
CA PRO A 72 11.80 -4.14 3.36
C PRO A 72 10.39 -4.75 3.28
N MET A 73 10.33 -6.07 3.14
CA MET A 73 9.06 -6.82 3.13
C MET A 73 8.32 -6.60 4.46
N PRO A 74 7.01 -6.30 4.45
CA PRO A 74 6.24 -6.06 5.67
C PRO A 74 6.14 -7.33 6.53
N SER A 75 5.91 -7.18 7.83
CA SER A 75 5.54 -8.32 8.68
C SER A 75 4.11 -8.80 8.36
N LEU A 76 3.76 -10.01 8.84
CA LEU A 76 2.40 -10.55 8.69
C LEU A 76 1.34 -9.59 9.27
N ASP A 77 1.62 -8.99 10.42
CA ASP A 77 0.69 -8.09 11.10
C ASP A 77 0.57 -6.75 10.37
N GLU A 78 1.67 -6.22 9.83
CA GLU A 78 1.65 -5.02 9.00
C GLU A 78 0.86 -5.25 7.70
N ALA A 79 1.04 -6.40 7.06
CA ALA A 79 0.28 -6.78 5.88
C ALA A 79 -1.22 -6.84 6.21
N TYR A 80 -1.60 -7.56 7.28
CA TYR A 80 -2.99 -7.65 7.74
C TYR A 80 -3.62 -6.28 8.02
N ASN A 81 -2.92 -5.41 8.74
CA ASN A 81 -3.39 -4.05 9.00
C ASN A 81 -3.57 -3.24 7.71
N THR A 82 -2.72 -3.46 6.71
CA THR A 82 -2.84 -2.80 5.40
C THR A 82 -4.10 -3.25 4.66
N PHE A 83 -4.45 -4.53 4.74
CA PHE A 83 -5.73 -5.04 4.19
C PHE A 83 -6.94 -4.42 4.90
N LEU A 84 -6.93 -4.33 6.23
CA LEU A 84 -8.01 -3.68 6.99
C LEU A 84 -8.18 -2.21 6.62
N GLN A 85 -7.07 -1.50 6.40
CA GLN A 85 -7.10 -0.11 5.95
C GLN A 85 -7.71 0.03 4.56
N ASP A 86 -7.40 -0.88 3.63
CA ASP A 86 -7.98 -0.90 2.30
C ASP A 86 -9.49 -1.17 2.33
N GLU A 87 -9.95 -2.15 3.11
CA GLU A 87 -11.37 -2.44 3.30
C GLU A 87 -12.13 -1.23 3.85
N ASN A 88 -11.59 -0.59 4.89
CA ASN A 88 -12.19 0.59 5.46
C ASN A 88 -12.23 1.76 4.44
N SER A 89 -11.17 1.95 3.67
CA SER A 89 -11.07 3.00 2.64
C SER A 89 -12.11 2.80 1.53
N LYS A 90 -12.27 1.57 1.04
CA LYS A 90 -13.31 1.20 0.07
C LYS A 90 -14.71 1.46 0.64
N SER A 91 -14.95 1.14 1.91
CA SER A 91 -16.23 1.38 2.57
C SER A 91 -16.60 2.87 2.67
N ILE A 92 -15.61 3.75 2.83
CA ILE A 92 -15.81 5.21 2.91
C ILE A 92 -16.05 5.80 1.52
N ALA A 93 -15.32 5.34 0.49
CA ALA A 93 -15.50 5.78 -0.88
C ALA A 93 -16.94 5.53 -1.36
N HIS A 94 -17.50 4.35 -1.08
CA HIS A 94 -18.88 4.01 -1.41
C HIS A 94 -19.95 4.89 -0.73
N LYS A 95 -19.62 5.60 0.35
CA LYS A 95 -20.56 6.51 1.04
C LYS A 95 -20.60 7.92 0.44
N LYS A 96 -19.65 8.29 -0.44
CA LYS A 96 -19.57 9.63 -1.05
C LYS A 96 -20.34 9.78 -2.35
N ASP A 97 -20.87 8.69 -2.90
CA ASP A 97 -21.62 8.70 -4.16
C ASP A 97 -23.11 9.06 -3.99
N GLU A 98 -23.58 9.32 -2.76
CA GLU A 98 -24.85 10.02 -2.53
C GLU A 98 -24.60 11.52 -2.69
N PRO A 99 -25.22 12.21 -3.67
CA PRO A 99 -24.99 13.63 -3.91
C PRO A 99 -25.69 14.46 -2.83
N ASP A 100 -25.12 14.48 -1.62
CA ASP A 100 -25.56 15.43 -0.61
C ASP A 100 -25.15 16.84 -1.07
N SER A 101 -26.15 17.71 -1.12
CA SER A 101 -26.08 19.04 -1.71
C SER A 101 -25.05 19.89 -0.96
N PHE A 102 -23.83 19.96 -1.49
CA PHE A 102 -22.79 20.85 -0.98
C PHE A 102 -23.19 22.30 -1.27
N HIS A 103 -23.79 22.97 -0.28
CA HIS A 103 -23.94 24.43 -0.27
C HIS A 103 -22.55 25.08 -0.16
N ALA A 104 -21.99 25.49 -1.29
CA ALA A 104 -20.83 26.37 -1.33
C ALA A 104 -21.20 27.72 -0.68
N PHE A 105 -20.48 28.09 0.39
CA PHE A 105 -20.64 29.38 1.04
C PHE A 105 -20.09 30.46 0.10
N ALA A 106 -20.99 31.16 -0.59
CA ALA A 106 -20.62 32.31 -1.40
C ALA A 106 -20.22 33.48 -0.48
N ILE A 107 -18.95 33.91 -0.53
CA ILE A 107 -18.54 35.18 0.06
C ILE A 107 -19.09 36.30 -0.84
N SER A 108 -20.16 36.95 -0.39
CA SER A 108 -20.66 38.18 -1.01
C SER A 108 -19.61 39.28 -0.85
N SER A 109 -18.96 39.61 -1.97
CA SER A 109 -18.07 40.76 -2.06
C SER A 109 -18.92 42.00 -2.33
N ASP A 110 -19.30 42.73 -1.28
CA ASP A 110 -19.85 44.08 -1.45
C ASP A 110 -18.75 45.01 -1.99
N ARG A 111 -18.92 45.47 -3.23
CA ARG A 111 -18.22 46.67 -3.73
C ARG A 111 -19.22 47.58 -4.46
N PRO A 112 -19.34 48.85 -4.07
CA PRO A 112 -20.21 49.79 -4.75
C PRO A 112 -19.64 50.21 -6.10
N LEU A 113 -20.56 50.36 -7.05
CA LEU A 113 -20.36 50.76 -8.44
C LEU A 113 -20.01 52.25 -8.55
N SER A 114 -18.97 52.58 -9.31
CA SER A 114 -18.86 53.90 -9.97
C SER A 114 -18.18 53.79 -11.34
N SER A 115 -19.01 53.93 -12.38
CA SER A 115 -18.81 54.63 -13.67
C SER A 115 -17.38 54.81 -14.22
N ARG A 116 -17.09 54.28 -15.42
CA ARG A 116 -17.00 55.01 -16.72
C ARG A 116 -16.20 54.22 -17.76
N GLY A 117 -16.68 54.26 -19.02
CA GLY A 117 -15.82 54.34 -20.20
C GLY A 117 -15.51 53.01 -20.90
N GLY A 118 -16.20 52.76 -22.01
CA GLY A 118 -15.84 51.69 -22.95
C GLY A 118 -14.68 52.07 -23.89
N ARG A 119 -14.01 51.06 -24.44
CA ARG A 119 -13.47 51.02 -25.81
C ARG A 119 -12.86 49.64 -26.13
N SER A 120 -13.50 48.98 -27.11
CA SER A 120 -12.92 48.25 -28.26
C SER A 120 -11.51 47.64 -28.19
N GLY A 121 -11.45 46.35 -28.54
CA GLY A 121 -10.51 45.83 -29.54
C GLY A 121 -9.48 44.81 -29.04
N GLY A 122 -9.34 43.70 -29.79
CA GLY A 122 -8.13 42.85 -29.73
C GLY A 122 -8.42 41.37 -29.57
N ARG A 123 -8.45 40.66 -30.70
CA ARG A 123 -8.48 39.20 -30.81
C ARG A 123 -7.05 38.77 -31.10
N GLU A 124 -6.42 37.96 -30.26
CA GLU A 124 -5.19 37.25 -30.62
C GLU A 124 -5.10 35.91 -29.86
N ASN A 125 -4.71 34.88 -30.60
CA ASN A 125 -4.69 33.47 -30.20
C ASN A 125 -3.35 33.09 -29.53
N GLN A 126 -3.35 31.85 -29.00
CA GLN A 126 -2.23 30.91 -28.81
C GLN A 126 -1.62 30.81 -27.41
N GLY A 127 -1.53 29.55 -26.96
CA GLY A 127 -0.79 29.14 -25.78
C GLY A 127 -1.38 27.89 -25.13
N VAL A 128 -1.22 26.73 -25.77
CA VAL A 128 -1.48 25.42 -25.15
C VAL A 128 -0.36 25.14 -24.15
N PRO A 129 -0.62 24.81 -22.87
CA PRO A 129 0.42 24.27 -22.00
C PRO A 129 0.47 22.74 -22.11
N GLU A 130 1.48 22.29 -22.86
CA GLU A 130 2.43 21.23 -22.52
C GLU A 130 1.95 20.09 -21.60
N THR A 131 1.70 18.93 -22.21
CA THR A 131 1.66 17.64 -21.52
C THR A 131 3.07 17.26 -21.06
N THR A 132 3.30 17.30 -19.75
CA THR A 132 4.52 16.76 -19.13
C THR A 132 4.49 15.23 -19.20
N HIS A 133 5.26 14.71 -20.15
CA HIS A 133 5.61 13.32 -20.31
C HIS A 133 6.57 12.91 -19.17
N TYR A 134 6.08 12.18 -18.17
CA TYR A 134 6.94 11.58 -17.16
C TYR A 134 7.77 10.46 -17.78
N PRO A 135 9.12 10.49 -17.70
CA PRO A 135 9.93 9.37 -18.12
C PRO A 135 9.87 8.25 -17.07
N LEU A 136 9.47 7.06 -17.52
CA LEU A 136 9.69 5.79 -16.81
C LEU A 136 11.18 5.65 -16.49
N PRO A 137 11.59 5.41 -15.23
CA PRO A 137 12.96 5.03 -14.96
C PRO A 137 13.17 3.59 -15.45
N LEU A 138 14.06 3.47 -16.42
CA LEU A 138 14.61 2.23 -16.93
C LEU A 138 15.15 1.36 -15.79
N LEU A 139 14.70 0.11 -15.77
CA LEU A 139 15.38 -1.02 -15.16
C LEU A 139 16.85 -1.04 -15.62
N ALA A 140 17.74 -0.48 -14.80
CA ALA A 140 19.17 -0.70 -14.90
C ALA A 140 19.54 -1.86 -13.97
N VAL A 141 19.55 -3.04 -14.59
CA VAL A 141 20.36 -4.22 -14.27
C VAL A 141 21.56 -3.89 -13.36
N VAL A 142 21.50 -4.34 -12.11
CA VAL A 142 22.70 -4.63 -11.29
C VAL A 142 22.68 -6.12 -10.99
N MET A 143 23.12 -6.91 -11.98
CA MET A 143 23.65 -8.25 -11.75
C MET A 143 25.14 -8.18 -12.03
N GLY A 144 25.92 -7.98 -10.97
CA GLY A 144 27.36 -8.21 -11.01
C GLY A 144 27.64 -9.70 -10.85
N PRO A 145 28.43 -10.34 -11.72
CA PRO A 145 28.91 -11.69 -11.49
C PRO A 145 30.19 -11.64 -10.64
N HIS A 146 30.15 -12.21 -9.44
CA HIS A 146 31.35 -12.64 -8.72
C HIS A 146 31.41 -14.16 -8.76
N LEU A 147 32.20 -14.71 -9.68
CA LEU A 147 32.68 -16.09 -9.64
C LEU A 147 34.21 -16.08 -9.76
N LYS A 148 34.86 -16.62 -8.72
CA LYS A 148 36.20 -17.22 -8.60
C LYS A 148 37.36 -16.67 -9.42
#